data_AF-A0A4U0TTQ5-F1
#
_entry.id   AF-A0A4U0TTQ5-F1
#
_cell.length_a   1.000
_cell.length_b   1.000
_cell.length_c   1.000
_cell.angle_alpha   90.00
_cell.angle_beta   90.00
_cell.angle_gamma   90.00
#
_symmetry.space_group_name_H-M   'P 1'
#
loop_
_entity.id
_entity.type
_entity.pdbx_description
1 polymer ?
#
loop_
_entity_poly.entity_id
_entity_poly.type
_entity_poly.pdbx_seq_one_letter_code
_entity_poly.pdbx_strand_id
1 'polypeptide(L)'
;MPKGRQTVRLPASQRKHDDPTAKPASIQAALSNNPFTPTNIRRAVVLAPAILTLAALYSPISQQTLAPVYGGIPSSINHKEAVLATFLIGYLWRALLQKVHTWSILPYLALWICWMPALQMWLFRYSESLGPVFGPILTGLLSCHLVIMPTGYAVAQALEDLDLQGQMGDVGGVAIPALLLDLYLYAMGSTMASSVLPRLSTMSEHFTPVKLQLMIGAAYTFLSPSKPYWMFSLAFPAVFHAMLANPHFDGGRNFDLVNRNLAPHNWTILDRSWSTTGYLSVLENTDHAYRVLRCDHSLLGGEWLLTPSRRSEGWLVNEPIYSVFEMLEAVRLIETDPPIRDSSAQALVIGLGIGIAPKALLAHGINTTILELDPAVHTYAQTYFDLPATPTILQDAVTWVAAAASDAQNATASHQKYDYILHDVFTGGAEPLTLFTADFLANLKSLLTSNGVIALNYAGDLSLPLTKHVLNTIHHTFDGQCKMYRDSAPTAAASPSSSTTPEGEDKETEDFLNLLVFCRNKPGSGPITFRQPTSKDFLGSKSRAHYLLPKPEWEIAFPGLTKEAEAEGQGGAREEKVLRSGEEGKWRREQEESAIRHWRIMRTVLPAVVWEAW
;
A
#
# COMPACT_ATOMS: atom_id res chain seq x y z
N MET A 1 -104.10 29.28 21.05
CA MET A 1 -104.45 28.05 21.81
C MET A 1 -105.49 27.28 21.02
N PRO A 2 -105.59 25.93 21.02
CA PRO A 2 -104.87 24.85 21.73
C PRO A 2 -104.13 23.86 20.78
N LYS A 3 -102.99 23.23 21.14
CA LYS A 3 -102.77 21.91 21.79
C LYS A 3 -103.50 20.68 21.18
N GLY A 4 -102.74 19.67 20.74
CA GLY A 4 -103.24 18.30 20.50
C GLY A 4 -102.22 17.29 19.92
N ARG A 5 -101.46 16.62 20.81
CA ARG A 5 -100.74 15.31 20.66
C ARG A 5 -101.73 14.21 20.19
N GLN A 6 -101.42 12.99 19.70
CA GLN A 6 -100.26 12.09 19.50
C GLN A 6 -100.83 10.88 18.73
N THR A 7 -100.04 10.12 17.96
CA THR A 7 -100.22 8.66 17.84
C THR A 7 -98.86 7.99 17.63
N VAL A 8 -98.65 6.88 18.35
CA VAL A 8 -97.43 6.07 18.45
C VAL A 8 -97.56 4.82 17.59
N ARG A 9 -96.48 4.36 16.94
CA ARG A 9 -96.20 2.92 16.68
C ARG A 9 -94.68 2.66 16.63
N LEU A 10 -94.24 1.69 17.42
CA LEU A 10 -92.96 0.95 17.31
C LEU A 10 -93.33 -0.56 17.17
N PRO A 11 -92.39 -1.47 16.87
CA PRO A 11 -91.53 -1.58 15.68
C PRO A 11 -91.67 -2.97 15.03
N ALA A 12 -91.16 -3.18 13.81
CA ALA A 12 -90.98 -4.54 13.26
C ALA A 12 -89.70 -4.66 12.44
N SER A 13 -88.85 -5.57 12.91
CA SER A 13 -87.69 -6.17 12.28
C SER A 13 -87.95 -6.58 10.82
N GLN A 14 -87.12 -6.11 9.90
CA GLN A 14 -86.93 -6.75 8.60
C GLN A 14 -85.50 -7.25 8.48
N ARG A 15 -85.40 -8.58 8.44
CA ARG A 15 -84.23 -9.35 7.99
C ARG A 15 -83.77 -8.82 6.63
N LYS A 16 -82.52 -8.39 6.54
CA LYS A 16 -81.83 -8.21 5.26
C LYS A 16 -81.11 -9.51 4.94
N HIS A 17 -81.46 -10.05 3.77
CA HIS A 17 -80.82 -11.19 3.14
C HIS A 17 -79.32 -10.93 2.92
N ASP A 18 -78.50 -11.92 3.26
CA ASP A 18 -77.08 -11.99 2.93
C ASP A 18 -76.89 -12.14 1.41
N ASP A 19 -76.09 -11.24 0.84
CA ASP A 19 -75.53 -11.36 -0.51
C ASP A 19 -74.13 -12.00 -0.39
N PRO A 20 -73.88 -13.21 -0.91
CA PRO A 20 -72.63 -13.94 -0.70
C PRO A 20 -71.48 -13.48 -1.63
N THR A 21 -71.57 -12.33 -2.29
CA THR A 21 -70.55 -11.86 -3.25
C THR A 21 -69.81 -10.58 -2.87
N ALA A 22 -69.99 -10.06 -1.66
CA ALA A 22 -69.13 -9.02 -1.12
C ALA A 22 -67.88 -9.64 -0.47
N LYS A 23 -66.77 -9.74 -1.21
CA LYS A 23 -65.46 -9.91 -0.58
C LYS A 23 -65.28 -8.77 0.45
N PRO A 24 -64.94 -9.07 1.72
CA PRO A 24 -64.85 -8.04 2.72
C PRO A 24 -63.71 -7.08 2.36
N ALA A 25 -64.04 -5.78 2.30
CA ALA A 25 -63.10 -4.68 2.06
C ALA A 25 -61.91 -4.66 3.03
N SER A 26 -61.93 -5.47 4.10
CA SER A 26 -60.85 -5.64 5.05
C SER A 26 -59.64 -6.43 4.51
N ILE A 27 -59.81 -7.33 3.53
CA ILE A 27 -58.68 -8.09 2.96
C ILE A 27 -57.91 -7.23 1.93
N GLN A 28 -58.61 -6.38 1.19
CA GLN A 28 -57.98 -5.48 0.21
C GLN A 28 -57.22 -4.33 0.87
N ALA A 29 -57.68 -3.85 2.03
CA ALA A 29 -56.93 -2.89 2.86
C ALA A 29 -55.70 -3.53 3.53
N ALA A 30 -55.79 -4.78 4.00
CA ALA A 30 -54.65 -5.51 4.58
C ALA A 30 -53.56 -5.86 3.54
N LEU A 31 -53.94 -6.09 2.28
CA LEU A 31 -52.98 -6.30 1.17
C LEU A 31 -52.30 -5.00 0.70
N SER A 32 -52.83 -3.82 1.05
CA SER A 32 -52.27 -2.52 0.66
C SER A 32 -51.15 -2.01 1.58
N ASN A 33 -50.94 -2.63 2.74
CA ASN A 33 -49.90 -2.28 3.71
C ASN A 33 -48.83 -3.37 3.88
N ASN A 34 -48.65 -4.25 2.89
CA ASN A 34 -47.53 -5.19 2.93
C ASN A 34 -46.23 -4.46 2.54
N PRO A 35 -45.26 -4.24 3.46
CA PRO A 35 -44.00 -3.58 3.11
C PRO A 35 -43.18 -4.38 2.09
N PHE A 36 -43.42 -5.69 1.99
CA PHE A 36 -42.80 -6.62 1.04
C PHE A 36 -43.52 -6.67 -0.31
N THR A 37 -43.77 -5.50 -0.91
CA THR A 37 -44.19 -5.48 -2.32
C THR A 37 -43.02 -5.86 -3.23
N PRO A 38 -43.24 -6.50 -4.40
CA PRO A 38 -42.17 -6.80 -5.35
C PRO A 38 -41.36 -5.55 -5.75
N THR A 39 -41.99 -4.39 -5.79
CA THR A 39 -41.34 -3.10 -6.09
C THR A 39 -40.39 -2.68 -4.98
N ASN A 40 -40.83 -2.72 -3.71
CA ASN A 40 -40.01 -2.33 -2.56
C ASN A 40 -38.84 -3.29 -2.36
N ILE A 41 -39.10 -4.60 -2.48
CA ILE A 41 -38.05 -5.63 -2.43
C ILE A 41 -37.04 -5.40 -3.54
N ARG A 42 -37.49 -5.19 -4.78
CA ARG A 42 -36.59 -4.95 -5.92
C ARG A 42 -35.75 -3.70 -5.70
N ARG A 43 -36.33 -2.61 -5.18
CA ARG A 43 -35.60 -1.38 -4.87
C ARG A 43 -34.52 -1.64 -3.82
N ALA A 44 -34.87 -2.28 -2.70
CA ALA A 44 -33.95 -2.62 -1.63
C ALA A 44 -32.81 -3.55 -2.11
N VAL A 45 -33.15 -4.63 -2.82
CA VAL A 45 -32.21 -5.68 -3.25
C VAL A 45 -31.33 -5.24 -4.42
N VAL A 46 -31.75 -4.25 -5.22
CA VAL A 46 -30.93 -3.74 -6.33
C VAL A 46 -30.13 -2.50 -5.91
N LEU A 47 -30.80 -1.50 -5.35
CA LEU A 47 -30.19 -0.19 -5.14
C LEU A 47 -29.18 -0.19 -3.98
N ALA A 48 -29.55 -0.79 -2.83
CA ALA A 48 -28.67 -0.79 -1.66
C ALA A 48 -27.37 -1.57 -1.91
N PRO A 49 -27.40 -2.82 -2.43
CA PRO A 49 -26.15 -3.52 -2.78
C PRO A 49 -25.34 -2.78 -3.84
N ALA A 50 -25.96 -2.24 -4.90
CA ALA A 50 -25.22 -1.55 -5.96
C ALA A 50 -24.43 -0.34 -5.43
N ILE A 51 -25.06 0.53 -4.64
CA ILE A 51 -24.41 1.70 -4.03
C ILE A 51 -23.32 1.25 -3.05
N LEU A 52 -23.60 0.21 -2.25
CA LEU A 52 -22.66 -0.29 -1.26
C LEU A 52 -21.43 -0.95 -1.91
N THR A 53 -21.60 -1.66 -3.03
CA THR A 53 -20.48 -2.19 -3.83
C THR A 53 -19.64 -1.05 -4.41
N LEU A 54 -20.25 0.03 -4.90
CA LEU A 54 -19.50 1.19 -5.40
C LEU A 54 -18.72 1.89 -4.28
N ALA A 55 -19.30 2.03 -3.08
CA ALA A 55 -18.59 2.54 -1.91
C ALA A 55 -17.44 1.62 -1.47
N ALA A 56 -17.66 0.30 -1.51
CA ALA A 56 -16.64 -0.71 -1.22
C ALA A 56 -15.47 -0.65 -2.21
N LEU A 57 -15.73 -0.35 -3.49
CA LEU A 57 -14.71 -0.11 -4.50
C LEU A 57 -14.02 1.26 -4.32
N TYR A 58 -14.78 2.30 -3.99
CA TYR A 58 -14.28 3.66 -3.82
C TYR A 58 -13.27 3.78 -2.66
N SER A 59 -13.51 3.08 -1.56
CA SER A 59 -12.67 3.11 -0.35
C SER A 59 -11.17 2.83 -0.63
N PRO A 60 -10.78 1.68 -1.22
CA PRO A 60 -9.38 1.40 -1.53
C PRO A 60 -8.83 2.28 -2.66
N ILE A 61 -9.64 2.73 -3.61
CA ILE A 61 -9.21 3.72 -4.62
C ILE A 61 -8.81 5.03 -3.94
N SER A 62 -9.58 5.48 -2.94
CA SER A 62 -9.21 6.68 -2.18
C SER A 62 -7.87 6.48 -1.47
N GLN A 63 -7.57 5.30 -0.90
CA GLN A 63 -6.25 5.05 -0.31
C GLN A 63 -5.14 5.12 -1.36
N GLN A 64 -5.34 4.52 -2.54
CA GLN A 64 -4.37 4.60 -3.64
C GLN A 64 -4.08 6.05 -4.03
N THR A 65 -5.09 6.94 -4.09
CA THR A 65 -4.83 8.37 -4.38
C THR A 65 -4.02 9.10 -3.31
N LEU A 66 -4.04 8.64 -2.06
CA LEU A 66 -3.29 9.25 -0.95
C LEU A 66 -1.85 8.72 -0.87
N ALA A 67 -1.60 7.49 -1.33
CA ALA A 67 -0.32 6.80 -1.18
C ALA A 67 0.89 7.57 -1.78
N PRO A 68 0.81 8.23 -2.94
CA PRO A 68 1.94 8.98 -3.48
C PRO A 68 2.40 10.14 -2.58
N VAL A 69 1.49 10.70 -1.78
CA VAL A 69 1.72 11.92 -0.98
C VAL A 69 1.97 11.62 0.49
N TYR A 70 1.27 10.63 1.04
CA TYR A 70 1.32 10.26 2.46
C TYR A 70 1.94 8.89 2.72
N GLY A 71 2.21 8.10 1.68
CA GLY A 71 2.63 6.70 1.78
C GLY A 71 1.43 5.75 1.93
N GLY A 72 1.57 4.53 1.39
CA GLY A 72 0.52 3.50 1.46
C GLY A 72 0.20 3.06 2.90
N ILE A 73 1.22 2.89 3.74
CA ILE A 73 1.03 2.49 5.14
C ILE A 73 0.41 3.62 5.97
N PRO A 74 0.97 4.85 6.01
CA PRO A 74 0.38 5.93 6.82
C PRO A 74 -1.05 6.27 6.41
N SER A 75 -1.37 6.23 5.11
CA SER A 75 -2.75 6.43 4.62
C SER A 75 -3.72 5.28 4.94
N SER A 76 -3.20 4.14 5.38
CA SER A 76 -4.01 3.00 5.82
C SER A 76 -4.30 2.95 7.30
N ILE A 77 -3.56 3.73 8.11
CA ILE A 77 -3.73 3.80 9.56
C ILE A 77 -5.15 4.26 9.87
N ASN A 78 -5.92 3.40 10.56
CA ASN A 78 -7.33 3.58 10.94
C ASN A 78 -8.33 3.69 9.78
N HIS A 79 -7.92 3.54 8.51
CA HIS A 79 -8.83 3.73 7.37
C HIS A 79 -10.00 2.76 7.39
N LYS A 80 -9.73 1.48 7.70
CA LYS A 80 -10.77 0.44 7.75
C LYS A 80 -11.78 0.75 8.85
N GLU A 81 -11.30 1.05 10.05
CA GLU A 81 -12.10 1.40 11.22
C GLU A 81 -12.94 2.65 10.95
N ALA A 82 -12.35 3.66 10.30
CA ALA A 82 -13.03 4.90 9.95
C ALA A 82 -14.11 4.70 8.87
N VAL A 83 -13.88 3.84 7.87
CA VAL A 83 -14.90 3.47 6.86
C VAL A 83 -16.11 2.82 7.53
N LEU A 84 -15.91 1.85 8.42
CA LEU A 84 -17.00 1.17 9.13
C LEU A 84 -17.76 2.16 10.04
N ALA A 85 -17.04 2.93 10.84
CA ALA A 85 -17.64 3.91 11.73
C ALA A 85 -18.47 4.95 10.97
N THR A 86 -17.93 5.49 9.86
CA THR A 86 -18.61 6.54 9.08
C THR A 86 -19.82 6.01 8.32
N PHE A 87 -19.77 4.77 7.84
CA PHE A 87 -20.94 4.09 7.26
C PHE A 87 -22.06 3.95 8.30
N LEU A 88 -21.74 3.40 9.49
CA LEU A 88 -22.70 3.23 10.58
C LEU A 88 -23.31 4.55 11.02
N ILE A 89 -22.51 5.61 11.16
CA ILE A 89 -23.02 6.96 11.50
C ILE A 89 -24.06 7.41 10.47
N GLY A 90 -23.75 7.28 9.18
CA GLY A 90 -24.68 7.65 8.11
C GLY A 90 -25.98 6.83 8.11
N TYR A 91 -25.86 5.52 8.29
CA TYR A 91 -26.99 4.60 8.37
C TYR A 91 -27.90 4.95 9.55
N LEU A 92 -27.32 5.08 10.75
CA LEU A 92 -28.06 5.38 11.99
C LEU A 92 -28.71 6.76 11.94
N TRP A 93 -28.06 7.74 11.31
CA TRP A 93 -28.65 9.06 11.10
C TRP A 93 -30.00 8.92 10.37
N ARG A 94 -30.04 8.26 9.21
CA ARG A 94 -31.29 8.10 8.46
C ARG A 94 -32.30 7.25 9.23
N ALA A 95 -31.87 6.12 9.78
CA ALA A 95 -32.76 5.17 10.44
C ALA A 95 -33.44 5.72 11.70
N LEU A 96 -32.73 6.55 12.48
CA LEU A 96 -33.19 7.02 13.80
C LEU A 96 -33.61 8.49 13.82
N LEU A 97 -32.91 9.37 13.11
CA LEU A 97 -33.00 10.82 13.33
C LEU A 97 -33.76 11.57 12.23
N GLN A 98 -33.86 11.03 11.01
CA GLN A 98 -34.43 11.76 9.88
C GLN A 98 -35.33 10.91 8.96
N LYS A 99 -36.50 10.54 9.47
CA LYS A 99 -37.64 10.08 8.63
C LYS A 99 -38.47 11.24 8.05
N VAL A 100 -38.08 12.49 8.34
CA VAL A 100 -38.93 13.68 8.13
C VAL A 100 -38.90 14.21 6.68
N HIS A 101 -37.84 13.93 5.91
CA HIS A 101 -37.68 14.43 4.53
C HIS A 101 -37.53 13.29 3.51
N THR A 102 -38.23 13.42 2.38
CA THR A 102 -38.36 12.40 1.31
C THR A 102 -37.37 12.56 0.15
N TRP A 103 -36.58 13.64 0.12
CA TRP A 103 -35.55 13.84 -0.89
C TRP A 103 -34.42 12.81 -0.81
N SER A 104 -33.87 12.44 -1.97
CA SER A 104 -32.73 11.52 -2.07
C SER A 104 -31.41 12.27 -1.99
N ILE A 105 -30.46 11.75 -1.21
CA ILE A 105 -29.09 12.27 -1.09
C ILE A 105 -28.20 11.88 -2.28
N LEU A 106 -28.59 10.86 -3.06
CA LEU A 106 -27.76 10.26 -4.11
C LEU A 106 -27.31 11.24 -5.21
N PRO A 107 -28.13 12.17 -5.72
CA PRO A 107 -27.66 13.14 -6.71
C PRO A 107 -26.55 14.06 -6.18
N TYR A 108 -26.61 14.44 -4.90
CA TYR A 108 -25.61 15.31 -4.27
C TYR A 108 -24.32 14.55 -4.02
N LEU A 109 -24.43 13.29 -3.60
CA LEU A 109 -23.30 12.39 -3.45
C LEU A 109 -22.59 12.15 -4.79
N ALA A 110 -23.34 11.90 -5.87
CA ALA A 110 -22.78 11.74 -7.21
C ALA A 110 -21.98 12.99 -7.64
N LEU A 111 -22.54 14.18 -7.43
CA LEU A 111 -21.86 15.44 -7.70
C LEU A 111 -20.59 15.59 -6.85
N TRP A 112 -20.67 15.30 -5.55
CA TRP A 112 -19.54 15.36 -4.63
C TRP A 112 -18.38 14.47 -5.08
N ILE A 113 -18.66 13.22 -5.45
CA ILE A 113 -17.65 12.27 -5.93
C ILE A 113 -16.89 12.81 -7.15
N CYS A 114 -17.57 13.49 -8.08
CA CYS A 114 -16.92 14.07 -9.26
C CYS A 114 -15.88 15.15 -8.90
N TRP A 115 -16.03 15.83 -7.76
CA TRP A 115 -15.11 16.86 -7.28
C TRP A 115 -13.93 16.32 -6.45
N MET A 116 -13.91 15.01 -6.14
CA MET A 116 -12.88 14.40 -5.29
C MET A 116 -11.46 14.58 -5.84
N PRO A 117 -11.18 14.35 -7.15
CA PRO A 117 -9.85 14.62 -7.69
C PRO A 117 -9.38 16.07 -7.50
N ALA A 118 -10.29 17.04 -7.65
CA ALA A 118 -9.96 18.46 -7.50
C ALA A 118 -9.68 18.83 -6.03
N LEU A 119 -10.51 18.30 -5.11
CA LEU A 119 -10.33 18.48 -3.67
C LEU A 119 -9.01 17.88 -3.19
N GLN A 120 -8.70 16.66 -3.61
CA GLN A 120 -7.45 15.96 -3.29
C GLN A 120 -6.23 16.74 -3.82
N MET A 121 -6.25 17.15 -5.09
CA MET A 121 -5.20 17.98 -5.68
C MET A 121 -4.93 19.26 -4.88
N TRP A 122 -5.99 19.89 -4.34
CA TRP A 122 -5.85 21.08 -3.52
C TRP A 122 -5.29 20.77 -2.12
N LEU A 123 -5.78 19.71 -1.47
CA LEU A 123 -5.32 19.29 -0.14
C LEU A 123 -3.87 18.82 -0.13
N PHE A 124 -3.42 18.12 -1.17
CA PHE A 124 -2.05 17.61 -1.24
C PHE A 124 -0.99 18.71 -1.13
N ARG A 125 -1.28 19.95 -1.55
CA ARG A 125 -0.35 21.10 -1.45
C ARG A 125 0.03 21.50 -0.02
N TYR A 126 -0.71 20.99 0.96
CA TYR A 126 -0.47 21.23 2.39
C TYR A 126 0.13 20.00 3.07
N SER A 127 0.47 18.96 2.31
CA SER A 127 0.88 17.66 2.84
C SER A 127 2.11 17.75 3.74
N GLU A 128 3.06 18.63 3.42
CA GLU A 128 4.24 18.89 4.26
C GLU A 128 3.84 19.41 5.65
N SER A 129 2.95 20.40 5.71
CA SER A 129 2.47 20.98 6.97
C SER A 129 1.54 20.04 7.77
N LEU A 130 0.78 19.19 7.07
CA LEU A 130 -0.15 18.26 7.69
C LEU A 130 0.54 16.97 8.19
N GLY A 131 1.70 16.63 7.63
CA GLY A 131 2.47 15.46 8.00
C GLY A 131 1.83 14.12 7.63
N PRO A 132 2.49 13.00 8.00
CA PRO A 132 2.07 11.64 7.62
C PRO A 132 0.93 11.09 8.46
N VAL A 133 0.58 11.74 9.57
CA VAL A 133 -0.48 11.29 10.49
C VAL A 133 -1.75 12.11 10.25
N PHE A 134 -1.69 13.43 10.41
CA PHE A 134 -2.87 14.27 10.28
C PHE A 134 -3.30 14.49 8.82
N GLY A 135 -2.35 14.58 7.89
CA GLY A 135 -2.59 14.70 6.45
C GLY A 135 -3.53 13.64 5.86
N PRO A 136 -3.23 12.33 5.98
CA PRO A 136 -4.13 11.29 5.47
C PRO A 136 -5.47 11.24 6.20
N ILE A 137 -5.52 11.52 7.51
CA ILE A 137 -6.79 11.58 8.28
C ILE A 137 -7.69 12.70 7.73
N LEU A 138 -7.16 13.91 7.59
CA LEU A 138 -7.94 15.05 7.10
C LEU A 138 -8.35 14.85 5.63
N THR A 139 -7.42 14.40 4.79
CA THR A 139 -7.70 14.15 3.37
C THR A 139 -8.71 13.03 3.21
N GLY A 140 -8.54 11.91 3.93
CA GLY A 140 -9.48 10.78 3.93
C GLY A 140 -10.85 11.15 4.49
N LEU A 141 -10.93 12.01 5.51
CA LEU A 141 -12.20 12.55 5.99
C LEU A 141 -12.95 13.27 4.88
N LEU A 142 -12.28 14.20 4.20
CA LEU A 142 -12.88 15.05 3.20
C LEU A 142 -13.14 14.34 1.86
N SER A 143 -12.31 13.36 1.48
CA SER A 143 -12.39 12.68 0.17
C SER A 143 -13.03 11.29 0.21
N CYS A 144 -13.00 10.59 1.35
CA CYS A 144 -13.51 9.23 1.50
C CYS A 144 -14.70 9.16 2.45
N HIS A 145 -14.54 9.62 3.69
CA HIS A 145 -15.59 9.46 4.70
C HIS A 145 -16.83 10.31 4.41
N LEU A 146 -16.67 11.47 3.76
CA LEU A 146 -17.78 12.25 3.20
C LEU A 146 -18.46 11.61 1.97
N VAL A 147 -17.96 10.47 1.47
CA VAL A 147 -18.65 9.62 0.49
C VAL A 147 -19.33 8.43 1.18
N ILE A 148 -18.62 7.80 2.12
CA ILE A 148 -19.11 6.61 2.85
C ILE A 148 -20.28 6.93 3.77
N MET A 149 -20.23 8.04 4.53
CA MET A 149 -21.32 8.41 5.43
C MET A 149 -22.64 8.70 4.67
N PRO A 150 -22.67 9.54 3.62
CA PRO A 150 -23.87 9.69 2.80
C PRO A 150 -24.32 8.41 2.10
N THR A 151 -23.40 7.49 1.80
CA THR A 151 -23.73 6.15 1.29
C THR A 151 -24.53 5.36 2.33
N GLY A 152 -24.09 5.33 3.60
CA GLY A 152 -24.84 4.70 4.69
C GLY A 152 -26.25 5.28 4.84
N TYR A 153 -26.38 6.61 4.74
CA TYR A 153 -27.67 7.30 4.73
C TYR A 153 -28.55 6.85 3.55
N ALA A 154 -28.01 6.82 2.33
CA ALA A 154 -28.74 6.41 1.14
C ALA A 154 -29.20 4.95 1.19
N VAL A 155 -28.36 4.07 1.72
CA VAL A 155 -28.68 2.64 1.92
C VAL A 155 -29.82 2.49 2.93
N ALA A 156 -29.76 3.16 4.08
CA ALA A 156 -30.87 3.16 5.05
C ALA A 156 -32.18 3.68 4.43
N GLN A 157 -32.11 4.74 3.61
CA GLN A 157 -33.27 5.28 2.90
C GLN A 157 -33.86 4.27 1.90
N ALA A 158 -33.03 3.47 1.23
CA ALA A 158 -33.49 2.46 0.28
C ALA A 158 -34.19 1.26 0.95
N LEU A 159 -33.93 1.02 2.24
CA LEU A 159 -34.53 -0.05 3.03
C LEU A 159 -35.78 0.40 3.81
N GLU A 160 -36.06 1.70 3.87
CA GLU A 160 -37.14 2.28 4.67
C GLU A 160 -38.52 1.70 4.28
N ASP A 161 -38.75 1.46 2.98
CA ASP A 161 -40.00 0.91 2.43
C ASP A 161 -40.27 -0.55 2.87
N LEU A 162 -39.27 -1.24 3.49
CA LEU A 162 -39.42 -2.59 4.03
C LEU A 162 -39.94 -2.62 5.47
N ASP A 163 -40.05 -1.49 6.16
CA ASP A 163 -40.53 -1.39 7.55
C ASP A 163 -39.90 -2.43 8.51
N LEU A 164 -38.57 -2.55 8.46
CA LEU A 164 -37.84 -3.56 9.24
C LEU A 164 -38.02 -3.40 10.75
N GLN A 165 -38.23 -2.16 11.23
CA GLN A 165 -38.51 -1.89 12.64
C GLN A 165 -39.88 -2.40 13.07
N GLY A 166 -40.91 -2.25 12.23
CA GLY A 166 -42.23 -2.84 12.49
C GLY A 166 -42.21 -4.37 12.54
N GLN A 167 -41.25 -5.01 11.87
CA GLN A 167 -41.16 -6.46 11.79
C GLN A 167 -40.23 -7.11 12.83
N MET A 168 -39.11 -6.46 13.14
CA MET A 168 -38.03 -7.01 13.98
C MET A 168 -37.87 -6.25 15.31
N GLY A 169 -38.74 -5.29 15.59
CA GLY A 169 -38.67 -4.38 16.74
C GLY A 169 -37.70 -3.21 16.50
N ASP A 170 -37.86 -2.13 17.29
CA ASP A 170 -37.14 -0.86 17.09
C ASP A 170 -35.62 -1.02 17.06
N VAL A 171 -35.08 -1.87 17.94
CA VAL A 171 -33.65 -2.14 18.05
C VAL A 171 -33.20 -3.13 16.96
N GLY A 172 -33.92 -4.24 16.80
CA GLY A 172 -33.55 -5.31 15.86
C GLY A 172 -33.59 -4.86 14.41
N GLY A 173 -34.63 -4.11 14.03
CA GLY A 173 -34.84 -3.59 12.67
C GLY A 173 -33.83 -2.52 12.24
N VAL A 174 -33.06 -1.95 13.17
CA VAL A 174 -31.97 -0.99 12.87
C VAL A 174 -30.61 -1.68 12.98
N ALA A 175 -30.34 -2.34 14.10
CA ALA A 175 -29.02 -2.87 14.40
C ALA A 175 -28.62 -4.04 13.48
N ILE A 176 -29.54 -4.97 13.19
CA ILE A 176 -29.22 -6.16 12.40
C ILE A 176 -28.84 -5.79 10.96
N PRO A 177 -29.64 -5.00 10.21
CA PRO A 177 -29.25 -4.60 8.86
C PRO A 177 -27.99 -3.74 8.85
N ALA A 178 -27.82 -2.82 9.82
CA ALA A 178 -26.62 -1.99 9.92
C ALA A 178 -25.35 -2.85 9.99
N LEU A 179 -25.32 -3.83 10.90
CA LEU A 179 -24.16 -4.72 11.09
C LEU A 179 -23.91 -5.62 9.88
N LEU A 180 -24.97 -6.17 9.26
CA LEU A 180 -24.81 -7.03 8.08
C LEU A 180 -24.29 -6.27 6.87
N LEU A 181 -24.76 -5.04 6.65
CA LEU A 181 -24.33 -4.20 5.53
C LEU A 181 -22.93 -3.65 5.76
N ASP A 182 -22.58 -3.32 7.00
CA ASP A 182 -21.22 -2.90 7.35
C ASP A 182 -20.21 -4.06 7.19
N LEU A 183 -20.59 -5.28 7.58
CA LEU A 183 -19.80 -6.49 7.29
C LEU A 183 -19.66 -6.75 5.78
N TYR A 184 -20.72 -6.53 5.00
CA TYR A 184 -20.66 -6.62 3.55
C TYR A 184 -19.69 -5.58 2.97
N LEU A 185 -19.75 -4.33 3.44
CA LEU A 185 -18.83 -3.26 3.04
C LEU A 185 -17.38 -3.64 3.34
N TYR A 186 -17.11 -4.16 4.53
CA TYR A 186 -15.79 -4.65 4.93
C TYR A 186 -15.28 -5.78 4.02
N ALA A 187 -16.09 -6.83 3.83
CA ALA A 187 -15.71 -8.00 3.06
C ALA A 187 -15.47 -7.63 1.59
N MET A 188 -16.42 -6.89 1.00
CA MET A 188 -16.33 -6.46 -0.39
C MET A 188 -15.16 -5.49 -0.59
N GLY A 189 -14.96 -4.52 0.31
CA GLY A 189 -13.84 -3.58 0.22
C GLY A 189 -12.49 -4.29 0.30
N SER A 190 -12.38 -5.30 1.16
CA SER A 190 -11.17 -6.12 1.27
C SER A 190 -10.91 -6.92 -0.02
N THR A 191 -11.95 -7.50 -0.64
CA THR A 191 -11.83 -8.19 -1.94
C THR A 191 -11.47 -7.22 -3.07
N MET A 192 -12.06 -6.02 -3.07
CA MET A 192 -11.76 -4.99 -4.07
C MET A 192 -10.29 -4.57 -4.01
N ALA A 193 -9.77 -4.35 -2.80
CA ALA A 193 -8.38 -3.97 -2.57
C ALA A 193 -7.38 -5.08 -2.95
N SER A 194 -7.61 -6.32 -2.52
CA SER A 194 -6.63 -7.40 -2.67
C SER A 194 -6.67 -8.11 -4.02
N SER A 195 -7.83 -8.14 -4.69
CA SER A 195 -8.05 -9.01 -5.85
C SER A 195 -8.49 -8.27 -7.10
N VAL A 196 -9.36 -7.25 -6.98
CA VAL A 196 -9.96 -6.58 -8.15
C VAL A 196 -9.07 -5.47 -8.67
N LEU A 197 -8.67 -4.52 -7.81
CA LEU A 197 -7.88 -3.36 -8.24
C LEU A 197 -6.53 -3.73 -8.87
N PRO A 198 -5.71 -4.66 -8.30
CA PRO A 198 -4.45 -5.06 -8.93
C PRO A 198 -4.64 -5.70 -10.31
N ARG A 199 -5.77 -6.40 -10.53
CA ARG A 199 -6.10 -6.96 -11.84
C ARG A 199 -6.55 -5.88 -12.82
N LEU A 200 -7.34 -4.92 -12.37
CA LEU A 200 -7.77 -3.82 -13.22
C LEU A 200 -6.60 -2.95 -13.67
N SER A 201 -5.68 -2.59 -12.77
CA SER A 201 -4.52 -1.75 -13.11
C SER A 201 -3.61 -2.42 -14.15
N THR A 202 -3.46 -3.74 -14.09
CA THR A 202 -2.64 -4.51 -15.05
C THR A 202 -3.34 -4.79 -16.39
N MET A 203 -4.68 -4.70 -16.45
CA MET A 203 -5.45 -4.92 -17.68
C MET A 203 -5.42 -3.73 -18.65
N SER A 204 -5.42 -2.50 -18.14
CA SER A 204 -5.46 -1.30 -18.97
C SER A 204 -5.02 -0.05 -18.21
N GLU A 205 -4.27 0.81 -18.92
CA GLU A 205 -3.90 2.17 -18.49
C GLU A 205 -5.11 3.10 -18.25
N HIS A 206 -6.33 2.68 -18.58
CA HIS A 206 -7.54 3.44 -18.27
C HIS A 206 -8.03 3.26 -16.82
N PHE A 207 -7.54 2.26 -16.09
CA PHE A 207 -7.97 1.98 -14.71
C PHE A 207 -7.05 2.62 -13.66
N THR A 208 -6.81 3.92 -13.80
CA THR A 208 -6.09 4.70 -12.77
C THR A 208 -7.02 5.19 -11.67
N PRO A 209 -6.54 5.41 -10.44
CA PRO A 209 -7.38 5.82 -9.31
C PRO A 209 -8.22 7.07 -9.59
N VAL A 210 -7.66 8.09 -10.24
CA VAL A 210 -8.40 9.33 -10.58
C VAL A 210 -9.51 9.04 -11.61
N LYS A 211 -9.23 8.26 -12.66
CA LYS A 211 -10.24 7.85 -13.65
C LYS A 211 -11.34 7.00 -12.99
N LEU A 212 -10.97 6.10 -12.09
CA LEU A 212 -11.90 5.26 -11.34
C LEU A 212 -12.82 6.08 -10.42
N GLN A 213 -12.32 7.10 -9.73
CA GLN A 213 -13.17 8.02 -8.96
C GLN A 213 -14.23 8.70 -9.85
N LEU A 214 -13.83 9.19 -11.03
CA LEU A 214 -14.77 9.80 -11.99
C LEU A 214 -15.80 8.79 -12.53
N MET A 215 -15.37 7.56 -12.85
CA MET A 215 -16.26 6.48 -13.28
C MET A 215 -17.26 6.11 -12.18
N ILE A 216 -16.83 6.07 -10.92
CA ILE A 216 -17.73 5.84 -9.77
C ILE A 216 -18.73 6.99 -9.65
N GLY A 217 -18.30 8.25 -9.77
CA GLY A 217 -19.22 9.39 -9.79
C GLY A 217 -20.28 9.30 -10.88
N ALA A 218 -19.89 8.84 -12.08
CA ALA A 218 -20.82 8.55 -13.17
C ALA A 218 -21.76 7.38 -12.85
N ALA A 219 -21.27 6.31 -12.22
CA ALA A 219 -22.10 5.18 -11.80
C ALA A 219 -23.15 5.59 -10.75
N TYR A 220 -22.77 6.39 -9.75
CA TYR A 220 -23.71 6.98 -8.78
C TYR A 220 -24.76 7.86 -9.45
N THR A 221 -24.37 8.59 -10.50
CA THR A 221 -25.30 9.38 -11.33
C THR A 221 -26.36 8.48 -12.00
N PHE A 222 -25.97 7.34 -12.57
CA PHE A 222 -26.90 6.40 -13.21
C PHE A 222 -27.83 5.70 -12.21
N LEU A 223 -27.33 5.40 -11.01
CA LEU A 223 -28.12 4.77 -9.94
C LEU A 223 -29.09 5.74 -9.25
N SER A 224 -28.91 7.04 -9.45
CA SER A 224 -29.71 8.06 -8.78
C SER A 224 -31.19 8.01 -9.25
N PRO A 225 -32.17 7.78 -8.37
CA PRO A 225 -33.58 7.69 -8.74
C PRO A 225 -34.13 9.01 -9.27
N SER A 226 -33.70 10.13 -8.67
CA SER A 226 -33.94 11.46 -9.18
C SER A 226 -32.81 11.82 -10.15
N LYS A 227 -33.19 12.26 -11.35
CA LYS A 227 -32.26 12.80 -12.36
C LYS A 227 -32.36 14.32 -12.39
N PRO A 228 -31.80 15.05 -11.41
CA PRO A 228 -31.73 16.49 -11.51
C PRO A 228 -30.68 16.83 -12.59
N TYR A 229 -31.12 16.90 -13.84
CA TYR A 229 -30.24 17.14 -14.99
C TYR A 229 -29.38 18.40 -14.85
N TRP A 230 -29.85 19.39 -14.09
CA TRP A 230 -29.08 20.59 -13.74
C TRP A 230 -27.87 20.28 -12.84
N MET A 231 -27.93 19.29 -11.95
CA MET A 231 -26.78 18.92 -11.11
C MET A 231 -25.70 18.19 -11.92
N PHE A 232 -26.08 17.46 -12.96
CA PHE A 232 -25.09 16.89 -13.89
C PHE A 232 -24.35 17.99 -14.65
N SER A 233 -24.98 19.15 -14.87
CA SER A 233 -24.26 20.31 -15.42
C SER A 233 -23.15 20.83 -14.50
N LEU A 234 -23.28 20.63 -13.18
CA LEU A 234 -22.25 20.98 -12.18
C LEU A 234 -21.15 19.91 -12.04
N ALA A 235 -21.37 18.70 -12.54
CA ALA A 235 -20.34 17.67 -12.62
C ALA A 235 -19.37 17.89 -13.79
N PHE A 236 -19.83 18.51 -14.89
CA PHE A 236 -18.98 18.82 -16.04
C PHE A 236 -17.75 19.66 -15.68
N PRO A 237 -17.85 20.77 -14.94
CA PRO A 237 -16.67 21.52 -14.48
C PRO A 237 -15.64 20.64 -13.75
N ALA A 238 -16.09 19.71 -12.90
CA ALA A 238 -15.20 18.82 -12.18
C ALA A 238 -14.46 17.85 -13.10
N VAL A 239 -15.19 17.25 -14.05
CA VAL A 239 -14.61 16.35 -15.08
C VAL A 239 -13.64 17.12 -15.98
N PHE A 240 -14.01 18.31 -16.45
CA PHE A 240 -13.13 19.16 -17.25
C PHE A 240 -11.90 19.61 -16.47
N HIS A 241 -12.05 19.97 -15.20
CA HIS A 241 -10.93 20.28 -14.33
C HIS A 241 -9.98 19.09 -14.22
N ALA A 242 -10.50 17.88 -13.96
CA ALA A 242 -9.67 16.68 -13.92
C ALA A 242 -8.91 16.44 -15.23
N MET A 243 -9.59 16.56 -16.37
CA MET A 243 -9.01 16.28 -17.69
C MET A 243 -8.04 17.35 -18.21
N LEU A 244 -8.15 18.60 -17.74
CA LEU A 244 -7.44 19.75 -18.35
C LEU A 244 -6.51 20.50 -17.39
N ALA A 245 -6.71 20.35 -16.08
CA ALA A 245 -6.07 21.17 -15.05
C ALA A 245 -5.56 20.39 -13.83
N ASN A 246 -5.84 19.08 -13.74
CA ASN A 246 -5.36 18.25 -12.63
C ASN A 246 -4.11 17.46 -13.05
N PRO A 247 -2.93 17.71 -12.45
CA PRO A 247 -1.70 16.99 -12.81
C PRO A 247 -1.82 15.48 -12.54
N HIS A 248 -2.63 15.06 -11.56
CA HIS A 248 -2.80 13.67 -11.12
C HIS A 248 -3.60 12.79 -12.09
N PHE A 249 -4.25 13.40 -13.09
CA PHE A 249 -4.92 12.66 -14.16
C PHE A 249 -3.93 12.36 -15.28
N ASP A 250 -3.80 11.10 -15.66
CA ASP A 250 -2.71 10.55 -16.50
C ASP A 250 -2.92 10.72 -18.02
N GLY A 251 -3.37 11.90 -18.46
CA GLY A 251 -3.50 12.25 -19.88
C GLY A 251 -2.29 13.03 -20.42
N GLY A 252 -2.04 12.99 -21.74
CA GLY A 252 -0.88 13.65 -22.37
C GLY A 252 -0.74 15.15 -22.03
N ARG A 253 -1.83 15.93 -22.10
CA ARG A 253 -1.82 17.35 -21.68
C ARG A 253 -1.45 17.54 -20.20
N ASN A 254 -1.88 16.61 -19.35
CA ASN A 254 -1.65 16.71 -17.91
C ASN A 254 -0.23 16.26 -17.53
N PHE A 255 0.38 15.40 -18.34
CA PHE A 255 1.81 15.12 -18.28
C PHE A 255 2.64 16.38 -18.53
N ASP A 256 2.28 17.18 -19.55
CA ASP A 256 2.91 18.49 -19.76
C ASP A 256 2.64 19.47 -18.62
N LEU A 257 1.44 19.42 -18.03
CA LEU A 257 1.06 20.27 -16.89
C LEU A 257 1.90 19.96 -15.64
N VAL A 258 2.07 18.68 -15.30
CA VAL A 258 2.88 18.29 -14.14
C VAL A 258 4.34 18.73 -14.34
N ASN A 259 4.90 18.52 -15.53
CA ASN A 259 6.27 18.96 -15.84
C ASN A 259 6.42 20.49 -15.83
N ARG A 260 5.41 21.24 -16.27
CA ARG A 260 5.40 22.70 -16.15
C ARG A 260 5.40 23.17 -14.69
N ASN A 261 4.68 22.45 -13.82
CA ASN A 261 4.62 22.77 -12.39
C ASN A 261 5.92 22.41 -11.66
N LEU A 262 6.63 21.36 -12.12
CA LEU A 262 7.90 20.90 -11.56
C LEU A 262 9.11 21.68 -12.06
N ALA A 263 9.06 22.23 -13.28
CA ALA A 263 10.18 22.95 -13.91
C ALA A 263 10.76 24.10 -13.05
N PRO A 264 9.97 24.95 -12.36
CA PRO A 264 10.50 25.98 -11.45
C PRO A 264 11.34 25.44 -10.29
N HIS A 265 11.21 24.14 -10.00
CA HIS A 265 11.93 23.45 -8.94
C HIS A 265 13.07 22.57 -9.48
N ASN A 266 13.44 22.74 -10.76
CA ASN A 266 14.46 21.96 -11.47
C ASN A 266 14.14 20.47 -11.60
N TRP A 267 12.86 20.08 -11.55
CA TRP A 267 12.41 18.70 -11.66
C TRP A 267 11.64 18.45 -12.95
N THR A 268 11.75 17.23 -13.47
CA THR A 268 10.96 16.74 -14.62
C THR A 268 10.65 15.27 -14.43
N ILE A 269 9.40 14.89 -14.67
CA ILE A 269 8.95 13.50 -14.79
C ILE A 269 9.20 13.05 -16.23
N LEU A 270 9.94 11.95 -16.38
CA LEU A 270 10.17 11.29 -17.67
C LEU A 270 9.06 10.29 -18.00
N ASP A 271 8.56 9.59 -16.99
CA ASP A 271 7.53 8.56 -17.13
C ASP A 271 6.77 8.40 -15.80
N ARG A 272 5.52 7.95 -15.88
CA ARG A 272 4.69 7.62 -14.72
C ARG A 272 3.64 6.57 -15.06
N SER A 273 3.38 5.67 -14.12
CA SER A 273 2.36 4.63 -14.26
C SER A 273 1.79 4.21 -12.92
N TRP A 274 0.61 3.60 -12.97
CA TRP A 274 0.03 2.87 -11.84
C TRP A 274 0.25 1.39 -12.07
N SER A 275 0.79 0.69 -11.07
CA SER A 275 1.12 -0.73 -11.18
C SER A 275 0.77 -1.48 -9.88
N THR A 276 1.26 -2.71 -9.75
CA THR A 276 0.92 -3.63 -8.64
C THR A 276 1.37 -3.08 -7.28
N THR A 277 2.51 -2.39 -7.23
CA THR A 277 3.09 -1.89 -5.96
C THR A 277 2.69 -0.46 -5.60
N GLY A 278 2.04 0.26 -6.51
CA GLY A 278 1.59 1.64 -6.28
C GLY A 278 1.77 2.53 -7.50
N TYR A 279 1.89 3.83 -7.25
CA TYR A 279 2.25 4.81 -8.26
C TYR A 279 3.76 4.82 -8.47
N LEU A 280 4.19 4.67 -9.72
CA LEU A 280 5.58 4.72 -10.11
C LEU A 280 5.86 5.94 -10.98
N SER A 281 7.01 6.56 -10.79
CA SER A 281 7.49 7.61 -11.70
C SER A 281 9.01 7.66 -11.77
N VAL A 282 9.51 8.01 -12.96
CA VAL A 282 10.92 8.31 -13.18
C VAL A 282 11.08 9.80 -13.22
N LEU A 283 11.88 10.36 -12.31
CA LEU A 283 12.11 11.79 -12.21
C LEU A 283 13.57 12.13 -12.38
N GLU A 284 13.84 13.30 -12.97
CA GLU A 284 15.17 13.88 -13.06
C GLU A 284 15.22 15.25 -12.41
N ASN A 285 16.28 15.45 -11.63
CA ASN A 285 16.69 16.78 -11.22
C ASN A 285 17.68 17.33 -12.25
N THR A 286 17.28 18.39 -12.92
CA THR A 286 18.03 19.02 -14.03
C THR A 286 19.23 19.84 -13.57
N ASP A 287 19.23 20.32 -12.32
CA ASP A 287 20.31 21.13 -11.75
C ASP A 287 21.46 20.25 -11.25
N HIS A 288 21.14 19.29 -10.38
CA HIS A 288 22.11 18.36 -9.81
C HIS A 288 22.39 17.13 -10.70
N ALA A 289 21.64 16.98 -11.80
CA ALA A 289 21.77 15.91 -12.78
C ALA A 289 21.75 14.51 -12.14
N TYR A 290 20.65 14.16 -11.49
CA TYR A 290 20.38 12.79 -11.05
C TYR A 290 18.96 12.36 -11.40
N ARG A 291 18.80 11.06 -11.58
CA ARG A 291 17.55 10.40 -11.95
C ARG A 291 17.14 9.46 -10.83
N VAL A 292 15.86 9.43 -10.48
CA VAL A 292 15.30 8.55 -9.44
C VAL A 292 14.11 7.78 -9.95
N LEU A 293 13.94 6.57 -9.44
CA LEU A 293 12.70 5.79 -9.57
C LEU A 293 11.93 5.91 -8.26
N ARG A 294 10.77 6.54 -8.33
CA ARG A 294 9.85 6.72 -7.21
C ARG A 294 8.80 5.62 -7.21
N CYS A 295 8.44 5.14 -6.02
CA CYS A 295 7.26 4.32 -5.76
C CYS A 295 6.49 4.93 -4.57
N ASP A 296 5.26 5.39 -4.82
CA ASP A 296 4.43 6.14 -3.88
C ASP A 296 5.22 7.27 -3.18
N HIS A 297 5.36 7.23 -1.85
CA HIS A 297 6.12 8.21 -1.07
C HIS A 297 7.50 7.66 -0.66
N SER A 298 8.19 7.00 -1.58
CA SER A 298 9.56 6.53 -1.43
C SER A 298 10.30 6.46 -2.76
N LEU A 299 11.60 6.18 -2.68
CA LEU A 299 12.46 5.87 -3.82
C LEU A 299 12.82 4.37 -3.83
N LEU A 300 12.85 3.78 -5.02
CA LEU A 300 13.37 2.43 -5.29
C LEU A 300 14.83 2.47 -5.81
N GLY A 301 15.43 3.66 -5.82
CA GLY A 301 16.80 3.90 -6.23
C GLY A 301 16.93 5.14 -7.11
N GLY A 302 18.18 5.45 -7.44
CA GLY A 302 18.52 6.54 -8.34
C GLY A 302 20.00 6.55 -8.68
N GLU A 303 20.34 7.33 -9.70
CA GLU A 303 21.71 7.48 -10.17
C GLU A 303 22.03 8.93 -10.55
N TRP A 304 23.21 9.37 -10.15
CA TRP A 304 23.88 10.55 -10.65
C TRP A 304 24.25 10.33 -12.11
N LEU A 305 23.72 11.18 -12.99
CA LEU A 305 23.92 11.07 -14.43
C LEU A 305 25.34 11.48 -14.83
N LEU A 306 25.91 10.79 -15.82
CA LEU A 306 27.23 11.07 -16.37
C LEU A 306 27.20 12.31 -17.30
N THR A 307 27.32 13.48 -16.69
CA THR A 307 27.41 14.77 -17.40
C THR A 307 28.79 15.01 -18.02
N PRO A 308 28.93 15.94 -18.99
CA PRO A 308 30.24 16.33 -19.51
C PRO A 308 31.21 16.84 -18.42
N SER A 309 30.71 17.56 -17.40
CA SER A 309 31.52 18.01 -16.25
C SER A 309 32.07 16.82 -15.47
N ARG A 310 31.21 15.86 -15.10
CA ARG A 310 31.61 14.67 -14.34
C ARG A 310 32.60 13.80 -15.12
N ARG A 311 32.47 13.69 -16.44
CA ARG A 311 33.48 13.05 -17.30
C ARG A 311 34.84 13.72 -17.20
N SER A 312 34.88 15.06 -17.16
CA SER A 312 36.14 15.81 -16.99
C SER A 312 36.77 15.61 -15.61
N GLU A 313 35.94 15.30 -14.60
CA GLU A 313 36.39 14.90 -13.26
C GLU A 313 36.80 13.41 -13.20
N GLY A 314 36.73 12.67 -14.31
CA GLY A 314 37.15 11.28 -14.42
C GLY A 314 36.06 10.25 -14.06
N TRP A 315 34.79 10.63 -14.05
CA TRP A 315 33.70 9.64 -13.97
C TRP A 315 33.59 8.89 -15.30
N LEU A 316 33.34 7.58 -15.24
CA LEU A 316 33.20 6.73 -16.42
C LEU A 316 31.78 6.21 -16.63
N VAL A 317 30.98 6.17 -15.57
CA VAL A 317 29.63 5.61 -15.53
C VAL A 317 28.70 6.51 -14.70
N ASN A 318 27.39 6.24 -14.77
CA ASN A 318 26.45 6.78 -13.78
C ASN A 318 26.76 6.14 -12.41
N GLU A 319 26.60 6.92 -11.34
CA GLU A 319 26.90 6.47 -9.96
C GLU A 319 25.59 6.40 -9.17
N PRO A 320 25.35 5.39 -8.34
CA PRO A 320 24.13 5.34 -7.54
C PRO A 320 24.10 6.47 -6.52
N ILE A 321 22.88 6.93 -6.19
CA ILE A 321 22.70 7.93 -5.12
C ILE A 321 22.75 7.30 -3.71
N TYR A 322 22.64 5.97 -3.62
CA TYR A 322 22.71 5.21 -2.37
C TYR A 322 23.79 4.14 -2.44
N SER A 323 24.68 4.10 -1.45
CA SER A 323 25.81 3.15 -1.37
C SER A 323 25.38 1.71 -1.10
N VAL A 324 24.29 1.51 -0.36
CA VAL A 324 23.76 0.19 0.03
C VAL A 324 23.63 -0.76 -1.16
N PHE A 325 23.16 -0.28 -2.31
CA PHE A 325 22.93 -1.12 -3.49
C PHE A 325 24.22 -1.64 -4.12
N GLU A 326 25.33 -0.93 -3.98
CA GLU A 326 26.65 -1.44 -4.38
C GLU A 326 27.25 -2.36 -3.33
N MET A 327 27.03 -2.06 -2.04
CA MET A 327 27.52 -2.91 -0.96
C MET A 327 26.92 -4.33 -1.00
N LEU A 328 25.67 -4.49 -1.45
CA LEU A 328 25.07 -5.82 -1.64
C LEU A 328 25.86 -6.70 -2.63
N GLU A 329 26.53 -6.10 -3.61
CA GLU A 329 27.39 -6.79 -4.58
C GLU A 329 28.58 -7.49 -3.88
N ALA A 330 28.99 -7.03 -2.68
CA ALA A 330 30.06 -7.63 -1.90
C ALA A 330 29.83 -9.10 -1.54
N VAL A 331 28.60 -9.61 -1.68
CA VAL A 331 28.29 -11.03 -1.52
C VAL A 331 29.22 -11.93 -2.36
N ARG A 332 29.59 -11.49 -3.58
CA ARG A 332 30.52 -12.24 -4.45
C ARG A 332 31.97 -12.22 -3.96
N LEU A 333 32.29 -11.27 -3.07
CA LEU A 333 33.61 -11.12 -2.49
C LEU A 333 33.78 -11.96 -1.21
N ILE A 334 32.71 -12.56 -0.68
CA ILE A 334 32.81 -13.41 0.51
C ILE A 334 33.73 -14.60 0.22
N GLU A 335 34.73 -14.77 1.09
CA GLU A 335 35.66 -15.89 0.99
C GLU A 335 34.94 -17.20 1.35
N THR A 336 35.02 -18.18 0.44
CA THR A 336 34.39 -19.50 0.55
C THR A 336 35.41 -20.58 0.20
N ASP A 337 35.18 -21.81 0.70
CA ASP A 337 36.05 -22.96 0.43
C ASP A 337 35.24 -24.18 -0.11
N PRO A 338 35.45 -24.59 -1.38
CA PRO A 338 36.22 -23.90 -2.42
C PRO A 338 35.64 -22.51 -2.80
N PRO A 339 36.48 -21.60 -3.35
CA PRO A 339 36.02 -20.31 -3.86
C PRO A 339 35.02 -20.46 -5.01
N ILE A 340 33.94 -19.68 -4.96
CA ILE A 340 32.98 -19.54 -6.05
C ILE A 340 33.61 -18.67 -7.16
N ARG A 341 33.51 -19.12 -8.42
CA ARG A 341 34.01 -18.37 -9.59
C ARG A 341 32.85 -17.66 -10.27
N ASP A 342 32.90 -16.33 -10.35
CA ASP A 342 31.88 -15.48 -10.99
C ASP A 342 31.46 -16.01 -12.39
N SER A 343 32.42 -16.44 -13.22
CA SER A 343 32.17 -16.93 -14.58
C SER A 343 31.31 -18.19 -14.70
N SER A 344 31.08 -18.90 -13.60
CA SER A 344 30.23 -20.09 -13.55
C SER A 344 29.15 -20.00 -12.47
N ALA A 345 29.08 -18.86 -11.77
CA ALA A 345 28.19 -18.68 -10.64
C ALA A 345 26.75 -18.42 -11.11
N GLN A 346 25.82 -18.80 -10.26
CA GLN A 346 24.39 -18.62 -10.46
C GLN A 346 23.85 -17.71 -9.36
N ALA A 347 23.18 -16.63 -9.74
CA ALA A 347 22.63 -15.66 -8.81
C ALA A 347 21.11 -15.57 -8.91
N LEU A 348 20.46 -15.41 -7.76
CA LEU A 348 19.06 -15.02 -7.65
C LEU A 348 19.00 -13.67 -6.95
N VAL A 349 18.37 -12.68 -7.58
CA VAL A 349 18.12 -11.36 -7.00
C VAL A 349 16.62 -11.23 -6.76
N ILE A 350 16.24 -10.97 -5.52
CA ILE A 350 14.84 -10.80 -5.09
C ILE A 350 14.62 -9.32 -4.86
N GLY A 351 13.72 -8.74 -5.65
CA GLY A 351 13.60 -7.29 -5.85
C GLY A 351 14.55 -6.80 -6.95
N LEU A 352 14.23 -5.64 -7.54
CA LEU A 352 15.02 -5.05 -8.62
C LEU A 352 15.38 -3.58 -8.40
N GLY A 353 14.41 -2.74 -8.03
CA GLY A 353 14.57 -1.29 -8.02
C GLY A 353 15.05 -0.75 -9.37
N ILE A 354 16.12 0.06 -9.39
CA ILE A 354 16.77 0.52 -10.64
C ILE A 354 17.86 -0.45 -11.15
N GLY A 355 18.08 -1.57 -10.47
CA GLY A 355 18.96 -2.64 -10.92
C GLY A 355 20.47 -2.47 -10.68
N ILE A 356 20.91 -1.64 -9.72
CA ILE A 356 22.35 -1.41 -9.46
C ILE A 356 23.13 -2.71 -9.22
N ALA A 357 22.68 -3.54 -8.27
CA ALA A 357 23.34 -4.80 -7.93
C ALA A 357 23.24 -5.85 -9.05
N PRO A 358 22.06 -6.16 -9.63
CA PRO A 358 21.98 -7.15 -10.71
C PRO A 358 22.76 -6.73 -11.96
N LYS A 359 22.79 -5.44 -12.33
CA LYS A 359 23.66 -4.94 -13.43
C LYS A 359 25.12 -5.30 -13.19
N ALA A 360 25.59 -5.18 -11.94
CA ALA A 360 26.96 -5.50 -11.59
C ALA A 360 27.26 -6.99 -11.67
N LEU A 361 26.37 -7.85 -11.16
CA LEU A 361 26.52 -9.31 -11.27
C LEU A 361 26.61 -9.75 -12.74
N LEU A 362 25.72 -9.21 -13.59
CA LEU A 362 25.74 -9.45 -15.03
C LEU A 362 27.05 -8.97 -15.68
N ALA A 363 27.56 -7.79 -15.32
CA ALA A 363 28.83 -7.28 -15.81
C ALA A 363 30.04 -8.15 -15.40
N HIS A 364 29.93 -8.89 -14.30
CA HIS A 364 30.91 -9.88 -13.86
C HIS A 364 30.75 -11.27 -14.51
N GLY A 365 29.78 -11.43 -15.41
CA GLY A 365 29.54 -12.69 -16.12
C GLY A 365 28.79 -13.74 -15.29
N ILE A 366 28.12 -13.32 -14.21
CA ILE A 366 27.32 -14.19 -13.34
C ILE A 366 25.94 -14.38 -13.99
N ASN A 367 25.49 -15.64 -14.11
CA ASN A 367 24.15 -15.91 -14.63
C ASN A 367 23.11 -15.51 -13.58
N THR A 368 22.37 -14.43 -13.84
CA THR A 368 21.54 -13.76 -12.83
C THR A 368 20.08 -13.83 -13.19
N THR A 369 19.29 -14.48 -12.33
CA THR A 369 17.82 -14.48 -12.40
C THR A 369 17.28 -13.41 -11.46
N ILE A 370 16.38 -12.57 -11.97
CA ILE A 370 15.71 -11.52 -11.20
C ILE A 370 14.29 -11.96 -10.87
N LEU A 371 13.85 -11.78 -9.64
CA LEU A 371 12.48 -11.98 -9.19
C LEU A 371 11.91 -10.63 -8.73
N GLU A 372 11.02 -10.08 -9.54
CA GLU A 372 10.42 -8.75 -9.32
C GLU A 372 8.90 -8.87 -9.29
N LEU A 373 8.24 -8.18 -8.37
CA LEU A 373 6.78 -8.21 -8.22
C LEU A 373 6.10 -7.30 -9.24
N ASP A 374 6.71 -6.16 -9.56
CA ASP A 374 6.11 -5.10 -10.32
C ASP A 374 6.65 -5.03 -11.78
N PRO A 375 5.79 -5.27 -12.79
CA PRO A 375 6.21 -5.22 -14.19
C PRO A 375 6.67 -3.82 -14.65
N ALA A 376 6.14 -2.75 -14.05
CA ALA A 376 6.52 -1.39 -14.40
C ALA A 376 7.89 -1.02 -13.82
N VAL A 377 8.26 -1.53 -12.64
CA VAL A 377 9.63 -1.38 -12.09
C VAL A 377 10.65 -2.00 -13.05
N HIS A 378 10.40 -3.23 -13.52
CA HIS A 378 11.26 -3.87 -14.51
C HIS A 378 11.36 -3.07 -15.82
N THR A 379 10.21 -2.62 -16.34
CA THR A 379 10.17 -1.81 -17.57
C THR A 379 10.97 -0.51 -17.43
N TYR A 380 10.85 0.18 -16.29
CA TYR A 380 11.57 1.41 -16.03
C TYR A 380 13.05 1.19 -15.78
N ALA A 381 13.45 0.11 -15.09
CA ALA A 381 14.84 -0.26 -14.93
C ALA A 381 15.53 -0.49 -16.29
N GLN A 382 14.87 -1.14 -17.25
CA GLN A 382 15.38 -1.33 -18.60
C GLN A 382 15.42 -0.04 -19.42
N THR A 383 14.35 0.75 -19.36
CA THR A 383 14.17 1.93 -20.22
C THR A 383 14.99 3.13 -19.77
N TYR A 384 15.09 3.33 -18.45
CA TYR A 384 15.64 4.55 -17.85
C TYR A 384 16.87 4.32 -16.98
N PHE A 385 17.27 3.08 -16.73
CA PHE A 385 18.43 2.78 -15.87
C PHE A 385 19.35 1.71 -16.48
N ASP A 386 19.27 1.50 -17.79
CA ASP A 386 20.18 0.64 -18.56
C ASP A 386 20.30 -0.79 -18.03
N LEU A 387 19.23 -1.38 -17.46
CA LEU A 387 19.21 -2.79 -17.07
C LEU A 387 19.32 -3.69 -18.32
N PRO A 388 20.36 -4.53 -18.45
CA PRO A 388 20.48 -5.46 -19.56
C PRO A 388 19.36 -6.51 -19.57
N ALA A 389 19.07 -7.07 -20.73
CA ALA A 389 18.16 -8.21 -20.84
C ALA A 389 18.73 -9.43 -20.08
N THR A 390 17.92 -9.99 -19.18
CA THR A 390 18.29 -11.12 -18.33
C THR A 390 17.04 -11.93 -17.98
N PRO A 391 17.14 -13.19 -17.53
CA PRO A 391 15.98 -13.92 -17.01
C PRO A 391 15.32 -13.15 -15.86
N THR A 392 14.08 -12.71 -16.08
CA THR A 392 13.26 -12.02 -15.07
C THR A 392 11.96 -12.78 -14.87
N ILE A 393 11.62 -13.02 -13.60
CA ILE A 393 10.39 -13.66 -13.15
C ILE A 393 9.52 -12.57 -12.52
N LEU A 394 8.39 -12.28 -13.15
CA LEU A 394 7.44 -11.26 -12.69
C LEU A 394 6.34 -11.90 -11.83
N GLN A 395 6.68 -12.23 -10.59
CA GLN A 395 5.80 -12.94 -9.65
C GLN A 395 6.06 -12.54 -8.19
N ASP A 396 5.10 -12.83 -7.33
CA ASP A 396 5.25 -12.69 -5.89
C ASP A 396 6.36 -13.63 -5.35
N ALA A 397 7.30 -13.06 -4.61
CA ALA A 397 8.47 -13.79 -4.17
C ALA A 397 8.14 -14.87 -3.14
N VAL A 398 7.15 -14.64 -2.26
CA VAL A 398 6.76 -15.63 -1.23
C VAL A 398 6.27 -16.91 -1.89
N THR A 399 5.34 -16.78 -2.82
CA THR A 399 4.75 -17.92 -3.56
C THR A 399 5.78 -18.62 -4.45
N TRP A 400 6.59 -17.87 -5.19
CA TRP A 400 7.59 -18.45 -6.09
C TRP A 400 8.70 -19.19 -5.32
N VAL A 401 9.25 -18.59 -4.26
CA VAL A 401 10.31 -19.20 -3.45
C VAL A 401 9.82 -20.47 -2.75
N ALA A 402 8.59 -20.47 -2.23
CA ALA A 402 8.00 -21.66 -1.62
C ALA A 402 7.84 -22.81 -2.63
N ALA A 403 7.37 -22.53 -3.85
CA ALA A 403 7.27 -23.52 -4.91
C ALA A 403 8.64 -24.06 -5.33
N ALA A 404 9.60 -23.16 -5.58
CA ALA A 404 10.97 -23.53 -5.97
C ALA A 404 11.66 -24.38 -4.88
N ALA A 405 11.49 -24.04 -3.60
CA ALA A 405 12.05 -24.80 -2.49
C ALA A 405 11.39 -26.19 -2.35
N SER A 406 10.07 -26.28 -2.51
CA SER A 406 9.35 -27.56 -2.46
C SER A 406 9.78 -28.51 -3.58
N ASP A 407 9.89 -28.01 -4.80
CA ASP A 407 10.37 -28.78 -5.94
C ASP A 407 11.82 -29.24 -5.75
N ALA A 408 12.69 -28.39 -5.20
CA ALA A 408 14.08 -28.73 -4.91
C ALA A 408 14.22 -29.84 -3.86
N GLN A 409 13.29 -29.92 -2.90
CA GLN A 409 13.25 -30.98 -1.88
C GLN A 409 12.70 -32.30 -2.42
N ASN A 410 11.69 -32.24 -3.30
CA ASN A 410 11.03 -33.44 -3.82
C ASN A 410 11.83 -34.16 -4.92
N ALA A 411 12.99 -33.62 -5.33
CA ALA A 411 13.86 -34.16 -6.38
C ALA A 411 13.13 -34.50 -7.70
N THR A 412 11.96 -33.88 -7.91
CA THR A 412 11.12 -34.07 -9.10
C THR A 412 11.69 -33.35 -10.32
N ALA A 413 12.66 -32.44 -10.14
CA ALA A 413 13.46 -31.80 -11.17
C ALA A 413 14.90 -31.52 -10.68
N SER A 414 15.87 -31.44 -11.60
CA SER A 414 17.20 -30.88 -11.32
C SER A 414 17.07 -29.37 -11.11
N HIS A 415 16.65 -28.94 -9.93
CA HIS A 415 16.40 -27.51 -9.70
C HIS A 415 17.69 -26.72 -9.52
N GLN A 416 17.68 -25.54 -10.14
CA GLN A 416 18.78 -24.59 -10.13
C GLN A 416 19.03 -24.13 -8.68
N LYS A 417 20.21 -24.46 -8.15
CA LYS A 417 20.73 -23.86 -6.92
C LYS A 417 21.53 -22.61 -7.23
N TYR A 418 21.59 -21.70 -6.28
CA TYR A 418 22.26 -20.42 -6.42
C TYR A 418 23.50 -20.34 -5.54
N ASP A 419 24.59 -19.80 -6.08
CA ASP A 419 25.80 -19.50 -5.33
C ASP A 419 25.66 -18.15 -4.60
N TYR A 420 24.92 -17.22 -5.20
CA TYR A 420 24.64 -15.91 -4.64
C TYR A 420 23.12 -15.68 -4.58
N ILE A 421 22.61 -15.28 -3.42
CA ILE A 421 21.28 -14.70 -3.31
C ILE A 421 21.41 -13.26 -2.83
N LEU A 422 20.73 -12.33 -3.50
CA LEU A 422 20.58 -10.96 -3.05
C LEU A 422 19.10 -10.76 -2.71
N HIS A 423 18.83 -10.29 -1.50
CA HIS A 423 17.49 -10.02 -1.00
C HIS A 423 17.36 -8.53 -0.69
N ASP A 424 16.81 -7.76 -1.64
CA ASP A 424 16.69 -6.31 -1.58
C ASP A 424 15.26 -5.92 -1.97
N VAL A 425 14.35 -6.03 -0.99
CA VAL A 425 12.91 -5.95 -1.21
C VAL A 425 12.34 -4.73 -0.49
N PHE A 426 11.68 -3.85 -1.22
CA PHE A 426 11.09 -2.64 -0.63
C PHE A 426 9.83 -2.22 -1.39
N THR A 427 8.76 -1.84 -0.67
CA THR A 427 7.43 -1.57 -1.25
C THR A 427 6.92 -0.14 -1.05
N GLY A 428 7.77 0.86 -1.27
CA GLY A 428 7.31 2.26 -1.31
C GLY A 428 7.00 2.90 0.06
N GLY A 429 7.43 2.28 1.17
CA GLY A 429 7.29 2.86 2.51
C GLY A 429 7.68 1.96 3.67
N ALA A 430 7.69 0.63 3.48
CA ALA A 430 8.30 -0.33 4.39
C ALA A 430 8.62 -1.64 3.65
N GLU A 431 9.35 -2.50 4.33
CA GLU A 431 9.67 -3.85 3.88
C GLU A 431 8.57 -4.83 4.29
N PRO A 432 8.07 -5.68 3.37
CA PRO A 432 7.05 -6.68 3.70
C PRO A 432 7.61 -7.76 4.64
N LEU A 433 7.08 -7.84 5.87
CA LEU A 433 7.55 -8.80 6.89
C LEU A 433 7.45 -10.27 6.46
N THR A 434 6.53 -10.60 5.56
CA THR A 434 6.40 -11.95 5.00
C THR A 434 7.69 -12.43 4.33
N LEU A 435 8.49 -11.51 3.78
CA LEU A 435 9.78 -11.76 3.13
C LEU A 435 10.95 -11.91 4.13
N PHE A 436 10.69 -11.74 5.43
CA PHE A 436 11.67 -11.90 6.51
C PHE A 436 11.27 -12.95 7.53
N THR A 437 10.22 -13.74 7.25
CA THR A 437 9.80 -14.84 8.12
C THR A 437 10.83 -15.97 8.10
N ALA A 438 10.93 -16.71 9.20
CA ALA A 438 11.82 -17.85 9.34
C ALA A 438 11.58 -18.89 8.23
N ASP A 439 10.32 -19.13 7.86
CA ASP A 439 9.94 -20.08 6.80
C ASP A 439 10.42 -19.60 5.42
N PHE A 440 10.21 -18.32 5.10
CA PHE A 440 10.68 -17.76 3.84
C PHE A 440 12.21 -17.78 3.74
N LEU A 441 12.91 -17.35 4.79
CA LEU A 441 14.37 -17.35 4.84
C LEU A 441 14.93 -18.79 4.79
N ALA A 442 14.27 -19.77 5.42
CA ALA A 442 14.64 -21.17 5.34
C ALA A 442 14.47 -21.72 3.91
N ASN A 443 13.41 -21.33 3.21
CA ASN A 443 13.23 -21.67 1.80
C ASN A 443 14.35 -21.06 0.95
N LEU A 444 14.73 -19.79 1.15
CA LEU A 444 15.89 -19.18 0.47
C LEU A 444 17.18 -19.94 0.76
N LYS A 445 17.43 -20.28 2.02
CA LYS A 445 18.59 -21.09 2.42
C LYS A 445 18.64 -22.43 1.69
N SER A 446 17.49 -23.06 1.45
CA SER A 446 17.40 -24.34 0.72
C SER A 446 17.75 -24.23 -0.77
N LEU A 447 17.54 -23.04 -1.37
CA LEU A 447 17.86 -22.73 -2.76
C LEU A 447 19.35 -22.42 -2.96
N LEU A 448 20.10 -22.13 -1.89
CA LEU A 448 21.55 -21.94 -1.97
C LEU A 448 22.28 -23.27 -2.25
N THR A 449 23.39 -23.19 -2.98
CA THR A 449 24.40 -24.27 -3.01
C THR A 449 24.99 -24.45 -1.61
N SER A 450 25.67 -25.58 -1.34
CA SER A 450 26.25 -25.82 -0.01
C SER A 450 27.25 -24.74 0.40
N ASN A 451 27.94 -24.13 -0.56
CA ASN A 451 28.88 -23.04 -0.33
C ASN A 451 28.29 -21.66 -0.64
N GLY A 452 27.01 -21.62 -1.01
CA GLY A 452 26.32 -20.41 -1.39
C GLY A 452 26.23 -19.41 -0.24
N VAL A 453 26.12 -18.14 -0.61
CA VAL A 453 26.09 -17.01 0.31
C VAL A 453 24.93 -16.09 -0.06
N ILE A 454 24.44 -15.35 0.92
CA ILE A 454 23.34 -14.41 0.76
C ILE A 454 23.72 -13.04 1.32
N ALA A 455 23.28 -11.99 0.62
CA ALA A 455 23.24 -10.64 1.15
C ALA A 455 21.79 -10.17 1.24
N LEU A 456 21.42 -9.60 2.38
CA LEU A 456 20.11 -9.05 2.65
C LEU A 456 20.24 -7.56 2.99
N ASN A 457 19.35 -6.75 2.46
CA ASN A 457 19.11 -5.39 2.93
C ASN A 457 17.90 -5.40 3.88
N TYR A 458 17.99 -4.64 4.97
CA TYR A 458 16.86 -4.33 5.83
C TYR A 458 16.92 -2.87 6.25
N ALA A 459 15.94 -2.07 5.82
CA ALA A 459 15.80 -0.66 6.15
C ALA A 459 14.99 -0.50 7.44
N GLY A 460 15.65 -0.13 8.54
CA GLY A 460 14.97 0.02 9.81
C GLY A 460 15.79 0.65 10.91
N ASP A 461 15.12 0.85 12.04
CA ASP A 461 15.67 1.49 13.23
C ASP A 461 16.02 0.43 14.29
N LEU A 462 17.27 0.40 14.72
CA LEU A 462 17.79 -0.58 15.69
C LEU A 462 17.17 -0.43 17.10
N SER A 463 16.55 0.70 17.41
CA SER A 463 15.79 0.90 18.65
C SER A 463 14.47 0.11 18.65
N LEU A 464 13.87 -0.11 17.48
CA LEU A 464 12.58 -0.78 17.34
C LEU A 464 12.67 -2.30 17.62
N PRO A 465 11.77 -2.86 18.44
CA PRO A 465 11.75 -4.30 18.71
C PRO A 465 11.58 -5.16 17.44
N LEU A 466 10.82 -4.67 16.46
CA LEU A 466 10.61 -5.34 15.17
C LEU A 466 11.93 -5.56 14.42
N THR A 467 12.76 -4.51 14.28
CA THR A 467 14.07 -4.59 13.62
C THR A 467 14.94 -5.65 14.29
N LYS A 468 15.00 -5.65 15.63
CA LYS A 468 15.76 -6.67 16.37
C LYS A 468 15.24 -8.08 16.10
N HIS A 469 13.93 -8.24 16.01
CA HIS A 469 13.27 -9.52 15.75
C HIS A 469 13.58 -10.04 14.34
N VAL A 470 13.54 -9.18 13.32
CA VAL A 470 13.92 -9.53 11.94
C VAL A 470 15.39 -9.95 11.86
N LEU A 471 16.30 -9.15 12.43
CA LEU A 471 17.73 -9.46 12.44
C LEU A 471 18.05 -10.77 13.17
N ASN A 472 17.39 -11.03 14.29
CA ASN A 472 17.53 -12.29 15.02
C ASN A 472 17.00 -13.48 14.22
N THR A 473 15.92 -13.28 13.45
CA THR A 473 15.38 -14.31 12.56
C THR A 473 16.39 -14.67 11.47
N ILE A 474 16.98 -13.68 10.80
CA ILE A 474 18.03 -13.89 9.80
C ILE A 474 19.22 -14.62 10.44
N HIS A 475 19.74 -14.10 11.55
CA HIS A 475 20.90 -14.69 12.24
C HIS A 475 20.64 -16.14 12.66
N HIS A 476 19.44 -16.43 13.17
CA HIS A 476 19.04 -17.78 13.58
C HIS A 476 18.93 -18.74 12.38
N THR A 477 18.23 -18.34 11.30
CA THR A 477 18.03 -19.20 10.12
C THR A 477 19.35 -19.62 9.47
N PHE A 478 20.37 -18.77 9.51
CA PHE A 478 21.70 -19.04 8.98
C PHE A 478 22.70 -19.53 10.03
N ASP A 479 22.24 -20.15 11.13
CA ASP A 479 23.06 -20.80 12.15
C ASP A 479 24.14 -19.88 12.78
N GLY A 480 23.85 -18.58 12.87
CA GLY A 480 24.77 -17.55 13.34
C GLY A 480 25.95 -17.25 12.42
N GLN A 481 25.94 -17.76 11.18
CA GLN A 481 26.98 -17.51 10.18
C GLN A 481 26.69 -16.23 9.41
N CYS A 482 26.55 -15.11 10.12
CA CYS A 482 26.23 -13.82 9.54
C CYS A 482 27.11 -12.69 10.06
N LYS A 483 27.26 -11.64 9.25
CA LYS A 483 27.78 -10.34 9.66
C LYS A 483 26.84 -9.23 9.20
N MET A 484 26.73 -8.18 10.00
CA MET A 484 25.85 -7.05 9.75
C MET A 484 26.64 -5.75 9.68
N TYR A 485 26.29 -4.88 8.74
CA TYR A 485 26.91 -3.58 8.51
C TYR A 485 25.85 -2.50 8.32
N ARG A 486 26.16 -1.27 8.72
CA ARG A 486 25.45 -0.06 8.23
C ARG A 486 26.04 0.41 6.91
N ASP A 487 25.27 1.22 6.18
CA ASP A 487 25.65 1.83 4.91
C ASP A 487 26.38 3.19 5.03
N SER A 488 26.50 3.70 6.25
CA SER A 488 26.99 5.05 6.55
C SER A 488 27.79 5.10 7.86
N ALA A 489 28.63 6.12 8.02
CA ALA A 489 29.46 6.26 9.21
C ALA A 489 28.61 6.52 10.46
N PRO A 490 29.01 5.98 11.65
CA PRO A 490 28.32 6.31 12.89
C PRO A 490 28.35 7.82 13.15
N THR A 491 27.18 8.42 13.42
CA THR A 491 27.10 9.80 13.92
C THR A 491 27.68 9.86 15.33
N ALA A 492 28.37 10.95 15.68
CA ALA A 492 29.05 11.09 16.98
C ALA A 492 28.09 11.00 18.20
N ALA A 493 26.78 11.17 17.97
CA ALA A 493 25.73 11.03 18.97
C ALA A 493 25.34 9.57 19.29
N ALA A 494 25.70 8.59 18.45
CA ALA A 494 25.42 7.17 18.65
C ALA A 494 26.36 6.48 19.68
N SER A 495 27.17 7.25 20.40
CA SER A 495 27.89 6.75 21.58
C SER A 495 26.94 6.68 22.78
N PRO A 496 26.91 5.60 23.58
CA PRO A 496 25.90 5.37 24.63
C PRO A 496 25.91 6.36 25.82
N SER A 497 26.71 7.44 25.77
CA SER A 497 27.05 8.25 26.94
C SER A 497 26.70 9.74 26.86
N SER A 498 25.93 10.22 25.88
CA SER A 498 25.52 11.64 25.82
C SER A 498 24.01 11.84 25.80
N SER A 499 23.38 11.57 26.95
CA SER A 499 22.02 11.99 27.27
C SER A 499 21.99 13.50 27.59
N THR A 500 22.15 14.36 26.59
CA THR A 500 21.86 15.81 26.74
C THR A 500 21.81 16.51 25.39
N THR A 501 20.78 16.22 24.59
CA THR A 501 20.33 17.09 23.50
C THR A 501 18.80 17.10 23.48
N PRO A 502 18.15 18.22 23.12
CA PRO A 502 16.72 18.42 23.33
C PRO A 502 15.91 17.34 22.61
N GLU A 503 14.85 16.87 23.24
CA GLU A 503 13.83 16.03 22.60
C GLU A 503 13.25 16.81 21.40
N GLY A 504 13.53 16.33 20.19
CA GLY A 504 13.15 16.97 18.94
C GLY A 504 13.32 16.02 17.75
N GLU A 505 12.56 16.29 16.69
CA GLU A 505 12.37 15.48 15.47
C GLU A 505 13.68 15.00 14.80
N ASP A 506 14.80 15.68 15.05
CA ASP A 506 16.11 15.37 14.47
C ASP A 506 16.73 14.04 14.95
N LYS A 507 16.43 13.59 16.18
CA LYS A 507 16.91 12.27 16.67
C LYS A 507 16.20 11.10 15.99
N GLU A 508 14.93 11.26 15.59
CA GLU A 508 14.15 10.18 14.97
C GLU A 508 14.64 9.83 13.56
N THR A 509 15.31 10.76 12.88
CA THR A 509 15.87 10.56 11.52
C THR A 509 17.27 9.95 11.50
N GLU A 510 18.04 10.05 12.59
CA GLU A 510 19.45 9.60 12.62
C GLU A 510 19.60 8.07 12.84
N ASP A 511 18.59 7.40 13.40
CA ASP A 511 18.66 5.97 13.75
C ASP A 511 18.08 5.02 12.68
N PHE A 512 17.49 5.55 11.60
CA PHE A 512 16.96 4.74 10.49
C PHE A 512 18.10 4.42 9.50
N LEU A 513 18.46 3.14 9.39
CA LEU A 513 19.64 2.69 8.66
C LEU A 513 19.25 1.64 7.62
N ASN A 514 19.99 1.59 6.52
CA ASN A 514 20.07 0.36 5.72
C ASN A 514 21.06 -0.60 6.41
N LEU A 515 20.56 -1.75 6.84
CA LEU A 515 21.31 -2.80 7.53
C LEU A 515 21.61 -3.91 6.53
N LEU A 516 22.87 -4.02 6.12
CA LEU A 516 23.34 -5.05 5.22
C LEU A 516 23.78 -6.28 6.00
N VAL A 517 23.11 -7.41 5.77
CA VAL A 517 23.41 -8.68 6.42
C VAL A 517 23.96 -9.66 5.39
N PHE A 518 25.18 -10.15 5.62
CA PHE A 518 25.83 -11.16 4.80
C PHE A 518 25.87 -12.47 5.56
N CYS A 519 25.38 -13.57 4.98
CA CYS A 519 25.38 -14.88 5.60
C CYS A 519 25.93 -15.98 4.69
N ARG A 520 26.50 -17.04 5.29
CA ARG A 520 26.89 -18.28 4.61
C ARG A 520 25.84 -19.37 4.79
N ASN A 521 25.59 -20.19 3.77
CA ASN A 521 24.68 -21.33 3.90
C ASN A 521 25.25 -22.41 4.83
N LYS A 522 26.54 -22.71 4.68
CA LYS A 522 27.26 -23.68 5.51
C LYS A 522 28.16 -22.98 6.52
N PRO A 523 28.26 -23.48 7.77
CA PRO A 523 29.25 -23.04 8.73
C PRO A 523 30.68 -23.14 8.17
N GLY A 524 31.37 -22.00 8.15
CA GLY A 524 32.78 -21.93 7.77
C GLY A 524 33.71 -22.29 8.94
N SER A 525 35.01 -22.41 8.66
CA SER A 525 36.05 -22.61 9.67
C SER A 525 36.38 -21.34 10.48
N GLY A 526 35.81 -20.19 10.12
CA GLY A 526 36.08 -18.90 10.73
C GLY A 526 35.02 -17.84 10.38
N PRO A 527 35.20 -16.58 10.82
CA PRO A 527 34.25 -15.50 10.59
C PRO A 527 34.07 -15.20 9.08
N ILE A 528 33.01 -14.48 8.73
CA ILE A 528 32.84 -13.96 7.36
C ILE A 528 33.92 -12.91 7.10
N THR A 529 34.65 -13.14 6.01
CA THR A 529 35.71 -12.29 5.47
C THR A 529 35.46 -12.11 3.99
N PHE A 530 35.98 -11.01 3.45
CA PHE A 530 35.83 -10.66 2.05
C PHE A 530 37.22 -10.55 1.41
N ARG A 531 37.36 -11.06 0.19
CA ARG A 531 38.55 -10.83 -0.62
C ARG A 531 38.66 -9.35 -0.94
N GLN A 532 39.89 -8.85 -1.04
CA GLN A 532 40.12 -7.48 -1.47
C GLN A 532 39.63 -7.27 -2.91
N PRO A 533 38.88 -6.18 -3.19
CA PRO A 533 38.44 -5.87 -4.54
C PRO A 533 39.62 -5.41 -5.39
N THR A 534 39.54 -5.72 -6.68
CA THR A 534 40.47 -5.35 -7.73
C THR A 534 39.89 -4.24 -8.60
N SER A 535 40.68 -3.64 -9.49
CA SER A 535 40.17 -2.62 -10.43
C SER A 535 39.02 -3.11 -11.32
N LYS A 536 38.97 -4.42 -11.60
CA LYS A 536 37.86 -5.04 -12.35
C LYS A 536 36.57 -5.05 -11.55
N ASP A 537 36.66 -5.19 -10.23
CA ASP A 537 35.51 -5.23 -9.33
C ASP A 537 34.79 -3.88 -9.22
N PHE A 538 35.46 -2.78 -9.58
CA PHE A 538 34.86 -1.45 -9.51
C PHE A 538 34.06 -1.07 -10.74
N LEU A 539 34.17 -1.82 -11.86
CA LEU A 539 33.42 -1.55 -13.10
C LEU A 539 33.52 -0.08 -13.60
N GLY A 540 34.63 0.60 -13.27
CA GLY A 540 34.83 2.03 -13.59
C GLY A 540 34.05 3.01 -12.71
N SER A 541 33.27 2.52 -11.74
CA SER A 541 32.56 3.32 -10.74
C SER A 541 33.48 3.76 -9.61
N LYS A 542 33.47 5.06 -9.35
CA LYS A 542 34.14 5.66 -8.19
C LYS A 542 33.41 5.34 -6.89
N SER A 543 32.08 5.23 -6.94
CA SER A 543 31.29 4.85 -5.77
C SER A 543 31.65 3.44 -5.31
N ARG A 544 31.69 2.44 -6.23
CA ARG A 544 32.16 1.08 -5.91
C ARG A 544 33.57 1.07 -5.35
N ALA A 545 34.48 1.87 -5.91
CA ALA A 545 35.84 1.96 -5.39
C ALA A 545 35.90 2.41 -3.92
N HIS A 546 34.90 3.14 -3.43
CA HIS A 546 34.82 3.62 -2.05
C HIS A 546 33.92 2.76 -1.14
N TYR A 547 32.79 2.27 -1.66
CA TYR A 547 31.71 1.68 -0.87
C TYR A 547 31.50 0.19 -1.12
N LEU A 548 32.01 -0.42 -2.20
CA LEU A 548 31.71 -1.83 -2.54
C LEU A 548 31.97 -2.77 -1.37
N LEU A 549 33.11 -2.63 -0.69
CA LEU A 549 33.42 -3.45 0.47
C LEU A 549 32.91 -2.79 1.76
N PRO A 550 32.08 -3.48 2.58
CA PRO A 550 31.69 -2.96 3.88
C PRO A 550 32.90 -2.68 4.76
N LYS A 551 32.93 -1.48 5.34
CA LYS A 551 34.06 -1.06 6.17
C LYS A 551 33.99 -1.71 7.55
N PRO A 552 35.11 -2.17 8.14
CA PRO A 552 35.12 -2.78 9.46
C PRO A 552 34.52 -1.89 10.56
N GLU A 553 34.73 -0.58 10.48
CA GLU A 553 34.16 0.42 11.41
C GLU A 553 32.64 0.59 11.29
N TRP A 554 32.02 0.02 10.25
CA TRP A 554 30.57 0.01 10.05
C TRP A 554 29.94 -1.33 10.47
N GLU A 555 30.73 -2.29 10.94
CA GLU A 555 30.21 -3.56 11.45
C GLU A 555 29.40 -3.32 12.74
N ILE A 556 28.22 -3.92 12.82
CA ILE A 556 27.32 -3.83 13.97
C ILE A 556 27.07 -5.24 14.51
N ALA A 557 27.09 -5.39 15.83
CA ALA A 557 26.73 -6.65 16.48
C ALA A 557 25.22 -6.92 16.35
N PHE A 558 24.84 -8.18 16.19
CA PHE A 558 23.43 -8.56 16.25
C PHE A 558 22.84 -8.32 17.66
N PRO A 559 21.58 -7.84 17.74
CA PRO A 559 20.91 -7.59 19.01
C PRO A 559 20.87 -8.84 19.91
N GLY A 560 21.24 -8.71 21.18
CA GLY A 560 21.22 -9.82 22.14
C GLY A 560 22.48 -10.72 22.16
N LEU A 561 23.52 -10.39 21.37
CA LEU A 561 24.86 -10.98 21.48
C LEU A 561 25.80 -10.22 22.44
N THR A 562 25.40 -9.04 22.93
CA THR A 562 26.21 -8.24 23.87
C THR A 562 26.04 -8.74 25.31
N LYS A 563 27.12 -8.64 26.11
CA LYS A 563 27.17 -9.05 27.53
C LYS A 563 26.13 -8.36 28.43
N GLU A 564 25.51 -7.28 27.96
CA GLU A 564 24.42 -6.60 28.68
C GLU A 564 23.15 -7.46 28.78
N ALA A 565 22.93 -8.36 27.82
CA ALA A 565 21.82 -9.32 27.87
C ALA A 565 22.03 -10.45 28.92
N GLU A 566 23.26 -10.65 29.41
CA GLU A 566 23.54 -11.59 30.51
C GLU A 566 23.19 -11.00 31.89
N ALA A 567 23.02 -9.68 32.01
CA ALA A 567 22.68 -9.01 33.26
C ALA A 567 21.17 -9.01 33.57
N GLU A 568 20.31 -9.14 32.56
CA GLU A 568 18.86 -9.31 32.73
C GLU A 568 18.52 -10.79 32.96
N GLY A 569 18.77 -11.25 34.19
CA GLY A 569 18.57 -12.63 34.63
C GLY A 569 17.13 -13.14 34.50
N GLN A 570 16.79 -13.67 33.34
CA GLN A 570 15.66 -14.58 33.18
C GLN A 570 16.16 -15.94 32.67
N GLY A 571 16.49 -16.81 33.63
CA GLY A 571 16.77 -18.23 33.43
C GLY A 571 15.53 -19.05 33.07
N GLY A 572 14.80 -18.63 32.03
CA GLY A 572 13.85 -19.46 31.29
C GLY A 572 14.50 -19.88 29.97
N ALA A 573 14.15 -21.05 29.45
CA ALA A 573 14.57 -21.47 28.11
C ALA A 573 14.42 -20.29 27.13
N ARG A 574 15.47 -19.97 26.36
CA ARG A 574 15.42 -18.97 25.28
C ARG A 574 14.27 -19.35 24.35
N GLU A 575 13.07 -18.81 24.57
CA GLU A 575 12.04 -18.84 23.55
C GLU A 575 12.61 -18.07 22.36
N GLU A 576 12.91 -18.81 21.29
CA GLU A 576 13.49 -18.28 20.07
C GLU A 576 12.57 -17.20 19.51
N LYS A 577 12.99 -15.94 19.69
CA LYS A 577 12.32 -14.76 19.17
C LYS A 577 12.61 -14.65 17.67
N VAL A 578 11.96 -15.52 16.88
CA VAL A 578 11.98 -15.51 15.41
C VAL A 578 10.63 -15.07 14.86
N LEU A 579 10.63 -14.39 13.72
CA LEU A 579 9.42 -13.96 13.01
C LEU A 579 8.85 -15.15 12.25
N ARG A 580 7.66 -15.62 12.60
CA ARG A 580 7.02 -16.75 11.92
C ARG A 580 5.93 -16.28 10.95
N SER A 581 5.68 -17.11 9.94
CA SER A 581 4.56 -16.90 9.01
C SER A 581 3.24 -16.85 9.78
N GLY A 582 2.42 -15.82 9.52
CA GLY A 582 1.16 -15.56 10.21
C GLY A 582 1.28 -14.75 11.50
N GLU A 583 2.49 -14.44 11.98
CA GLU A 583 2.72 -13.60 13.16
C GLU A 583 2.99 -12.12 12.84
N GLU A 584 3.05 -11.75 11.55
CA GLU A 584 3.38 -10.40 11.06
C GLU A 584 2.39 -9.37 11.60
N GLY A 585 1.12 -9.76 11.76
CA GLY A 585 0.08 -8.90 12.31
C GLY A 585 0.34 -8.42 13.74
N LYS A 586 1.18 -9.12 14.52
CA LYS A 586 1.59 -8.71 15.87
C LYS A 586 2.48 -7.46 15.84
N TRP A 587 3.16 -7.22 14.73
CA TRP A 587 4.15 -6.16 14.51
C TRP A 587 3.61 -4.99 13.70
N ARG A 588 2.29 -4.94 13.48
CA ARG A 588 1.66 -3.91 12.66
C ARG A 588 2.00 -2.50 13.16
N ARG A 589 1.94 -2.27 14.48
CA ARG A 589 2.16 -0.94 15.06
C ARG A 589 3.60 -0.46 14.82
N GLU A 590 4.58 -1.35 14.95
CA GLU A 590 5.98 -1.05 14.70
C GLU A 590 6.26 -0.82 13.21
N GLN A 591 5.57 -1.53 12.31
CA GLN A 591 5.63 -1.23 10.86
C GLN A 591 5.02 0.14 10.55
N GLU A 592 3.90 0.50 11.17
CA GLU A 592 3.27 1.81 11.03
C GLU A 592 4.20 2.93 11.51
N GLU A 593 4.85 2.74 12.67
CA GLU A 593 5.84 3.67 13.22
C GLU A 593 7.05 3.81 12.29
N SER A 594 7.59 2.70 11.79
CA SER A 594 8.70 2.69 10.83
C SER A 594 8.35 3.44 9.54
N ALA A 595 7.15 3.21 8.98
CA ALA A 595 6.70 3.88 7.77
C ALA A 595 6.48 5.40 7.96
N ILE A 596 6.02 5.82 9.15
CA ILE A 596 5.90 7.23 9.50
C ILE A 596 7.29 7.90 9.56
N ARG A 597 8.28 7.24 10.19
CA ARG A 597 9.66 7.74 10.23
C ARG A 597 10.25 7.83 8.83
N HIS A 598 10.09 6.78 8.01
CA HIS A 598 10.52 6.75 6.62
C HIS A 598 9.92 7.90 5.79
N TRP A 599 8.62 8.19 5.95
CA TRP A 599 7.98 9.31 5.27
C TRP A 599 8.68 10.66 5.58
N ARG A 600 9.04 10.88 6.85
CA ARG A 600 9.74 12.12 7.26
C ARG A 600 11.12 12.22 6.62
N ILE A 601 11.85 11.11 6.52
CA ILE A 601 13.15 11.06 5.83
C ILE A 601 12.97 11.40 4.35
N MET A 602 11.96 10.82 3.68
CA MET A 602 11.71 11.11 2.26
C MET A 602 11.38 12.59 2.00
N ARG A 603 10.83 13.31 2.98
CA ARG A 603 10.62 14.77 2.90
C ARG A 603 11.90 15.59 3.01
N THR A 604 12.99 15.03 3.52
CA THR A 604 14.31 15.68 3.48
C THR A 604 15.08 15.36 2.19
N VAL A 605 14.75 14.24 1.52
CA VAL A 605 15.41 13.80 0.28
C VAL A 605 14.90 14.57 -0.95
N LEU A 606 13.59 14.70 -1.11
CA LEU A 606 12.97 15.41 -2.24
C LEU A 606 12.05 16.55 -1.74
N PRO A 607 11.97 17.67 -2.46
CA PRO A 607 11.10 18.78 -2.07
C PRO A 607 9.62 18.37 -2.12
N ALA A 608 8.80 18.97 -1.25
CA ALA A 608 7.36 18.66 -1.11
C ALA A 608 6.61 18.62 -2.45
N VAL A 609 6.87 19.59 -3.33
CA VAL A 609 6.22 19.71 -4.64
C VAL A 609 6.38 18.46 -5.52
N VAL A 610 7.49 17.74 -5.41
CA VAL A 610 7.72 16.50 -6.15
C VAL A 610 6.76 15.42 -5.67
N TRP A 611 6.56 15.30 -4.36
CA TRP A 611 5.61 14.36 -3.78
C TRP A 611 4.16 14.72 -4.14
N GLU A 612 3.85 16.02 -4.12
CA GLU A 612 2.49 16.55 -4.30
C GLU A 612 2.03 16.60 -5.76
N ALA A 613 2.96 16.71 -6.71
CA ALA A 613 2.69 16.77 -8.15
C ALA A 613 3.15 15.47 -8.82
N TRP A 614 2.27 14.46 -8.79
CA TRP A 614 2.48 13.13 -9.36
C TRP A 614 1.56 12.85 -10.54
#